data_AF-A0A972SGB6-F1
#
_entry.id   AF-A0A972SGB6-F1
#
_cell.length_a   1.000
_cell.length_b   1.000
_cell.length_c   1.000
_cell.angle_alpha   90.00
_cell.angle_beta   90.00
_cell.angle_gamma   90.00
#
_symmetry.space_group_name_H-M   'P 1'
#
loop_
_entity.id
_entity.type
_entity.pdbx_description
1 polymer ?
#
loop_
_entity_poly.entity_id
_entity_poly.type
_entity_poly.pdbx_seq_one_letter_code
_entity_poly.pdbx_strand_id
1 'polypeptide(L)'
;MMRLAVIFLLLALACTPKQREETRSWRYYYDLGLSAYYAKNYSQAVAHFNRALRVNPKEPRVWNALGLTYLEAKEYEKAEKAFKEALKVDPSFSEARMNLGLLYLRTGKLDEAERYLKQAVSDELFEKKHLAYYHLARVYKAKGKTEEYVSNLEKAVNYNPLFLQAQLELAQAYEELGRYDEAEKVYKSLLRNELGGNLVLFKLARLYYLKGDYEKARDVVKRLLFKEDLTVEERERVKELLTKILIAQQEKLVRLEEPPPPPPSKPEPVKTAPKPAVKKPRFVIQIGAFSSRERAEKLVRELTQKGLTPLRVEPVNGIYKVYYGAFETREEALRERAKLKRHGVYGFIVELK
;
A
#
# COMPACT_ATOMS: atom_id res chain seq x y z
N MET A 1 -61.58 -31.98 43.49
CA MET A 1 -60.11 -32.19 43.63
C MET A 1 -59.38 -32.15 42.28
N MET A 2 -59.82 -32.87 41.24
CA MET A 2 -59.07 -32.97 39.97
C MET A 2 -59.13 -31.72 39.06
N ARG A 3 -60.16 -30.87 39.16
CA ARG A 3 -60.28 -29.62 38.36
C ARG A 3 -59.44 -28.44 38.89
N LEU A 4 -59.16 -28.38 40.21
CA LEU A 4 -58.27 -27.35 40.77
C LEU A 4 -56.79 -27.65 40.46
N ALA A 5 -56.41 -28.92 40.39
CA ALA A 5 -55.05 -29.33 40.07
C ALA A 5 -54.65 -28.96 38.62
N VAL A 6 -55.59 -29.01 37.67
CA VAL A 6 -55.32 -28.67 36.26
C VAL A 6 -55.18 -27.15 36.05
N ILE A 7 -55.88 -26.32 36.83
CA ILE A 7 -55.74 -24.85 36.77
C ILE A 7 -54.40 -24.40 37.36
N PHE A 8 -53.93 -25.05 38.43
CA PHE A 8 -52.61 -24.78 39.00
C PHE A 8 -51.46 -25.23 38.07
N LEU A 9 -51.65 -26.31 37.32
CA LEU A 9 -50.66 -26.79 36.35
C LEU A 9 -50.53 -25.86 35.13
N LEU A 10 -51.62 -25.19 34.73
CA LEU A 10 -51.62 -24.19 33.64
C LEU A 10 -51.02 -22.83 34.07
N LEU A 11 -51.17 -22.44 35.34
CA LEU A 11 -50.55 -21.23 35.90
C LEU A 11 -49.03 -21.39 36.13
N ALA A 12 -48.55 -22.60 36.40
CA ALA A 12 -47.13 -22.89 36.55
C ALA A 12 -46.34 -22.83 35.22
N LEU A 13 -47.01 -22.95 34.07
CA LEU A 13 -46.40 -22.79 32.74
C LEU A 13 -46.34 -21.33 32.27
N ALA A 14 -47.02 -20.41 32.94
CA ALA A 14 -47.05 -18.97 32.59
C ALA A 14 -45.89 -18.16 33.19
N CYS A 15 -45.08 -18.76 34.08
CA CYS A 15 -43.91 -18.13 34.68
C CYS A 15 -42.64 -18.90 34.30
N THR A 16 -42.34 -18.99 33.02
CA THR A 16 -40.94 -19.10 32.62
C THR A 16 -40.31 -17.72 32.83
N PRO A 17 -39.21 -17.58 33.60
CA PRO A 17 -38.49 -16.32 33.61
C PRO A 17 -38.05 -16.09 32.17
N LYS A 18 -38.62 -15.07 31.53
CA LYS A 18 -38.16 -14.53 30.25
C LYS A 18 -36.64 -14.49 30.36
N GLN A 19 -35.99 -15.39 29.62
CA GLN A 19 -34.54 -15.57 29.62
C GLN A 19 -33.95 -14.16 29.63
N ARG A 20 -33.28 -13.77 30.72
CA ARG A 20 -32.68 -12.44 30.84
C ARG A 20 -31.74 -12.38 29.64
N GLU A 21 -32.12 -11.66 28.58
CA GLU A 21 -31.20 -11.33 27.50
C GLU A 21 -30.09 -10.57 28.20
N GLU A 22 -28.99 -11.25 28.51
CA GLU A 22 -27.73 -10.60 28.81
C GLU A 22 -27.56 -9.56 27.71
N THR A 23 -27.70 -8.29 28.06
CA THR A 23 -27.75 -7.22 27.08
C THR A 23 -26.35 -7.12 26.50
N ARG A 24 -26.13 -7.87 25.42
CA ARG A 24 -24.81 -7.97 24.80
C ARG A 24 -24.41 -6.58 24.33
N SER A 25 -23.17 -6.18 24.63
CA SER A 25 -22.65 -4.88 24.23
C SER A 25 -22.71 -4.71 22.71
N TRP A 26 -22.81 -3.47 22.22
CA TRP A 26 -22.72 -3.18 20.78
C TRP A 26 -21.44 -3.77 20.16
N ARG A 27 -20.34 -3.86 20.93
CA ARG A 27 -19.07 -4.46 20.51
C ARG A 27 -19.22 -5.93 20.13
N TYR A 28 -19.98 -6.70 20.90
CA TYR A 28 -20.24 -8.11 20.59
C TYR A 28 -20.87 -8.27 19.20
N TYR A 29 -21.90 -7.47 18.91
CA TYR A 29 -22.56 -7.51 17.61
C TYR A 29 -21.68 -6.92 16.49
N TYR A 30 -20.84 -5.95 16.81
CA TYR A 30 -19.85 -5.41 15.87
C TYR A 30 -18.82 -6.47 15.46
N ASP A 31 -18.29 -7.23 16.42
CA ASP A 31 -17.30 -8.28 16.16
C ASP A 31 -17.91 -9.43 15.35
N LEU A 32 -19.15 -9.84 15.65
CA LEU A 32 -19.89 -10.78 14.80
C LEU A 32 -20.11 -10.24 13.38
N GLY A 33 -20.44 -8.96 13.27
CA GLY A 33 -20.60 -8.29 11.98
C GLY A 33 -19.31 -8.30 11.17
N LEU A 34 -18.17 -8.01 11.80
CA LEU A 34 -16.85 -8.08 11.16
C LEU A 34 -16.53 -9.51 10.72
N SER A 35 -16.76 -10.51 11.59
CA SER A 35 -16.56 -11.92 11.24
C SER A 35 -17.38 -12.34 10.03
N ALA A 36 -18.66 -11.97 9.99
CA ALA A 36 -19.53 -12.25 8.85
C ALA A 36 -19.09 -11.49 7.58
N TYR A 37 -18.62 -10.25 7.72
CA TYR A 37 -18.10 -9.44 6.62
C TYR A 37 -16.86 -10.10 5.99
N TYR A 38 -15.89 -10.54 6.79
CA TYR A 38 -14.70 -11.24 6.29
C TYR A 38 -15.03 -12.60 5.67
N ALA A 39 -16.09 -13.27 6.15
CA ALA A 39 -16.65 -14.46 5.52
C ALA A 39 -17.45 -14.17 4.24
N LYS A 40 -17.52 -12.89 3.81
CA LYS A 40 -18.32 -12.40 2.68
C LYS A 40 -19.82 -12.68 2.80
N ASN A 41 -20.30 -12.96 4.01
CA ASN A 41 -21.71 -13.12 4.31
C ASN A 41 -22.32 -11.76 4.65
N TYR A 42 -22.51 -10.94 3.62
CA TYR A 42 -22.90 -9.54 3.78
C TYR A 42 -24.28 -9.36 4.41
N SER A 43 -25.22 -10.28 4.17
CA SER A 43 -26.56 -10.22 4.78
C SER A 43 -26.50 -10.40 6.31
N GLN A 44 -25.72 -11.36 6.81
CA GLN A 44 -25.50 -11.52 8.24
C GLN A 44 -24.69 -10.37 8.84
N ALA A 45 -23.67 -9.88 8.13
CA ALA A 45 -22.89 -8.73 8.58
C ALA A 45 -23.78 -7.49 8.77
N VAL A 46 -24.64 -7.17 7.80
CA VAL A 46 -25.65 -6.10 7.90
C VAL A 46 -26.58 -6.33 9.10
N ALA A 47 -27.08 -7.54 9.30
CA ALA A 47 -27.96 -7.84 10.44
C ALA A 47 -27.26 -7.58 11.78
N HIS A 48 -26.01 -8.03 11.93
CA HIS A 48 -25.21 -7.84 13.13
C HIS A 48 -24.84 -6.38 13.38
N PHE A 49 -24.39 -5.63 12.37
CA PHE A 49 -24.12 -4.21 12.51
C PHE A 49 -25.38 -3.41 12.86
N ASN A 50 -26.54 -3.75 12.28
CA ASN A 50 -27.81 -3.14 12.68
C ASN A 50 -28.18 -3.47 14.14
N ARG A 51 -27.83 -4.66 14.66
CA ARG A 51 -27.99 -4.96 16.10
C ARG A 51 -27.08 -4.07 16.94
N ALA A 52 -25.81 -3.92 16.53
CA ALA A 52 -24.86 -3.04 17.20
C ALA A 52 -25.36 -1.58 17.25
N LEU A 53 -25.91 -1.06 16.15
CA LEU A 53 -26.48 0.29 16.07
C LEU A 53 -27.75 0.48 16.91
N ARG A 54 -28.57 -0.56 17.10
CA ARG A 54 -29.69 -0.50 18.04
C ARG A 54 -29.23 -0.35 19.49
N VAL A 55 -28.10 -0.95 19.84
CA VAL A 55 -27.50 -0.84 21.19
C VAL A 55 -26.74 0.48 21.34
N ASN A 56 -26.02 0.92 20.32
CA ASN A 56 -25.30 2.19 20.31
C ASN A 56 -25.37 2.89 18.94
N PRO A 57 -26.33 3.81 18.73
CA PRO A 57 -26.50 4.49 17.43
C PRO A 57 -25.44 5.58 17.17
N LYS A 58 -24.63 5.95 18.16
CA LYS A 58 -23.60 7.01 18.07
C LYS A 58 -22.18 6.45 17.91
N GLU A 59 -22.03 5.21 17.45
CA GLU A 59 -20.72 4.64 17.17
C GLU A 59 -20.39 4.75 15.67
N PRO A 60 -19.49 5.68 15.27
CA PRO A 60 -19.19 5.92 13.85
C PRO A 60 -18.52 4.71 13.19
N ARG A 61 -17.76 3.89 13.93
CA ARG A 61 -17.12 2.68 13.39
C ARG A 61 -18.12 1.65 12.90
N VAL A 62 -19.27 1.51 13.58
CA VAL A 62 -20.32 0.57 13.18
C VAL A 62 -21.03 1.07 11.91
N TRP A 63 -21.34 2.37 11.83
CA TRP A 63 -21.89 2.99 10.62
C TRP A 63 -20.95 2.84 9.41
N ASN A 64 -19.64 3.06 9.61
CA ASN A 64 -18.65 2.85 8.55
C ASN A 64 -18.52 1.38 8.14
N ALA A 65 -18.53 0.44 9.08
CA ALA A 65 -18.51 -0.99 8.75
C ALA A 65 -19.78 -1.43 8.00
N LEU A 66 -20.93 -0.90 8.38
CA LEU A 66 -22.18 -1.11 7.65
C LEU A 66 -22.10 -0.55 6.22
N GLY A 67 -21.55 0.66 6.06
CA GLY A 67 -21.31 1.26 4.74
C GLY A 67 -20.38 0.43 3.86
N LEU A 68 -19.26 -0.06 4.41
CA LEU A 68 -18.35 -0.98 3.71
C LEU A 68 -19.04 -2.28 3.30
N THR A 69 -19.91 -2.81 4.17
CA THR A 69 -20.66 -4.04 3.89
C THR A 69 -21.62 -3.83 2.71
N TYR A 70 -22.37 -2.73 2.71
CA TYR A 70 -23.24 -2.38 1.58
C TYR A 70 -22.44 -2.10 0.29
N LEU A 71 -21.27 -1.48 0.39
CA LEU A 71 -20.39 -1.24 -0.75
C LEU A 71 -19.95 -2.54 -1.42
N GLU A 72 -19.54 -3.54 -0.63
CA GLU A 72 -19.14 -4.85 -1.14
C GLU A 72 -20.34 -5.68 -1.64
N ALA A 73 -21.51 -5.48 -1.05
CA ALA A 73 -22.78 -6.01 -1.56
C ALA A 73 -23.31 -5.27 -2.81
N LYS A 74 -22.61 -4.23 -3.29
CA LYS A 74 -23.00 -3.36 -4.41
C LYS A 74 -24.30 -2.57 -4.20
N GLU A 75 -24.72 -2.41 -2.94
CA GLU A 75 -25.87 -1.58 -2.54
C GLU A 75 -25.42 -0.13 -2.30
N TYR A 76 -25.04 0.56 -3.37
CA TYR A 76 -24.30 1.83 -3.31
C TYR A 76 -25.03 2.96 -2.58
N GLU A 77 -26.34 3.09 -2.75
CA GLU A 77 -27.14 4.12 -2.08
C GLU A 77 -27.19 3.90 -0.57
N LYS A 78 -27.25 2.65 -0.12
CA LYS A 78 -27.21 2.31 1.31
C LYS A 78 -25.81 2.52 1.88
N ALA A 79 -24.78 2.19 1.11
CA ALA A 79 -23.39 2.47 1.49
C ALA A 79 -23.17 3.97 1.70
N GLU A 80 -23.61 4.81 0.76
CA GLU A 80 -23.49 6.27 0.86
C GLU A 80 -24.16 6.81 2.13
N LYS A 81 -25.40 6.38 2.39
CA LYS A 81 -26.15 6.78 3.59
C LYS A 81 -25.41 6.39 4.87
N ALA A 82 -24.95 5.13 4.96
CA ALA A 82 -24.26 4.65 6.15
C ALA A 82 -22.94 5.39 6.42
N PHE A 83 -22.13 5.67 5.38
CA PHE A 83 -20.92 6.47 5.57
C PHE A 83 -21.22 7.92 5.94
N LYS A 84 -22.25 8.53 5.36
CA LYS A 84 -22.69 9.89 5.74
C LYS A 84 -23.18 9.93 7.18
N GLU A 85 -23.88 8.91 7.67
CA GLU A 85 -24.25 8.81 9.08
C GLU A 85 -23.01 8.65 9.98
N ALA A 86 -21.99 7.90 9.56
CA ALA A 86 -20.73 7.83 10.29
C ALA A 86 -20.09 9.23 10.46
N LEU A 87 -20.08 10.04 9.40
CA LEU A 87 -19.58 11.43 9.44
C LEU A 87 -20.50 12.41 10.17
N LYS A 88 -21.80 12.12 10.24
CA LYS A 88 -22.74 12.92 11.05
C LYS A 88 -22.53 12.68 12.55
N VAL A 89 -22.24 11.44 12.91
CA VAL A 89 -21.92 11.04 14.30
C VAL A 89 -20.54 11.56 14.72
N ASP A 90 -19.53 11.39 13.87
CA ASP A 90 -18.19 11.93 14.07
C ASP A 90 -17.70 12.61 12.79
N PRO A 91 -17.81 13.96 12.71
CA PRO A 91 -17.35 14.72 11.57
C PRO A 91 -15.87 14.58 11.27
N SER A 92 -15.05 14.15 12.24
CA SER A 92 -13.60 13.98 12.08
C SER A 92 -13.18 12.62 11.53
N PHE A 93 -14.12 11.68 11.35
CA PHE A 93 -13.81 10.28 11.07
C PHE A 93 -13.28 10.05 9.64
N SER A 94 -11.96 10.17 9.48
CA SER A 94 -11.27 10.13 8.18
C SER A 94 -11.40 8.81 7.44
N GLU A 95 -11.60 7.69 8.14
CA GLU A 95 -11.86 6.40 7.50
C GLU A 95 -13.19 6.40 6.72
N ALA A 96 -14.25 7.01 7.26
CA ALA A 96 -15.52 7.15 6.55
C ALA A 96 -15.40 8.09 5.34
N ARG A 97 -14.59 9.16 5.44
CA ARG A 97 -14.29 10.02 4.28
C ARG A 97 -13.56 9.24 3.18
N MET A 98 -12.54 8.47 3.54
CA MET A 98 -11.81 7.63 2.59
C MET A 98 -12.75 6.63 1.89
N ASN A 99 -13.65 5.99 2.64
CA ASN A 99 -14.58 5.01 2.12
C ASN A 99 -15.70 5.63 1.26
N LEU A 100 -16.18 6.84 1.58
CA LEU A 100 -17.02 7.62 0.66
C LEU A 100 -16.28 7.94 -0.63
N GLY A 101 -15.01 8.34 -0.53
CA GLY A 101 -14.14 8.55 -1.67
C GLY A 101 -14.04 7.31 -2.58
N LEU A 102 -13.83 6.15 -1.97
CA LEU A 102 -13.80 4.86 -2.68
C LEU A 102 -15.15 4.51 -3.32
N LEU A 103 -16.26 4.72 -2.61
CA LEU A 103 -17.61 4.54 -3.15
C LEU A 103 -17.80 5.39 -4.41
N TYR A 104 -17.51 6.68 -4.33
CA TYR A 104 -17.69 7.60 -5.46
C TYR A 104 -16.78 7.28 -6.64
N LEU A 105 -15.55 6.81 -6.37
CA LEU A 105 -14.67 6.28 -7.41
C LEU A 105 -15.31 5.07 -8.11
N ARG A 106 -15.90 4.12 -7.37
CA ARG A 106 -16.58 2.93 -7.94
C ARG A 106 -17.83 3.30 -8.74
N THR A 107 -18.51 4.38 -8.37
CA THR A 107 -19.71 4.86 -9.08
C THR A 107 -19.42 5.94 -10.13
N GLY A 108 -18.15 6.22 -10.44
CA GLY A 108 -17.75 7.19 -11.47
C GLY A 108 -17.94 8.67 -11.10
N LYS A 109 -18.28 8.99 -9.85
CA LYS A 109 -18.44 10.36 -9.33
C LYS A 109 -17.07 10.93 -8.92
N LEU A 110 -16.23 11.21 -9.91
CA LEU A 110 -14.80 11.42 -9.70
C LEU A 110 -14.46 12.71 -8.93
N ASP A 111 -15.30 13.75 -8.99
CA ASP A 111 -15.07 15.00 -8.26
C ASP A 111 -15.39 14.86 -6.77
N GLU A 112 -16.48 14.16 -6.43
CA GLU A 112 -16.81 13.81 -5.06
C GLU A 112 -15.77 12.85 -4.46
N ALA A 113 -15.31 11.88 -5.25
CA ALA A 113 -14.24 10.98 -4.86
C ALA A 113 -12.97 11.75 -4.48
N GLU A 114 -12.52 12.67 -5.35
CA GLU A 114 -11.37 13.53 -5.10
C GLU A 114 -11.55 14.37 -3.82
N ARG A 115 -12.71 15.01 -3.66
CA ARG A 115 -13.01 15.88 -2.52
C ARG A 115 -12.90 15.14 -1.19
N TYR A 116 -13.58 14.00 -1.04
CA TYR A 116 -13.59 13.26 0.21
C TYR A 116 -12.23 12.61 0.52
N LEU A 117 -11.51 12.14 -0.50
CA LEU A 117 -10.17 11.59 -0.29
C LEU A 117 -9.15 12.69 0.09
N LYS A 118 -9.24 13.89 -0.50
CA LYS A 118 -8.44 15.05 -0.09
C LYS A 118 -8.68 15.43 1.37
N GLN A 119 -9.94 15.42 1.81
CA GLN A 119 -10.27 15.62 3.22
C GLN A 119 -9.66 14.52 4.10
N ALA A 120 -9.72 13.24 3.70
CA ALA A 120 -9.13 12.15 4.46
C ALA A 120 -7.61 12.29 4.62
N VAL A 121 -6.88 12.68 3.56
CA VAL A 121 -5.41 12.86 3.66
C VAL A 121 -4.99 14.14 4.38
N SER A 122 -5.89 15.11 4.52
CA SER A 122 -5.64 16.33 5.32
C SER A 122 -5.63 16.08 6.83
N ASP A 123 -6.24 14.98 7.30
CA ASP A 123 -6.17 14.59 8.71
C ASP A 123 -4.79 13.99 8.99
N GLU A 124 -3.97 14.75 9.72
CA GLU A 124 -2.61 14.37 10.07
C GLU A 124 -2.51 13.09 10.92
N LEU A 125 -3.55 12.71 11.66
CA LEU A 125 -3.57 11.50 12.50
C LEU A 125 -4.08 10.26 11.77
N PHE A 126 -4.51 10.40 10.51
CA PHE A 126 -5.08 9.29 9.78
C PHE A 126 -4.00 8.25 9.39
N GLU A 127 -4.03 7.09 10.04
CA GLU A 127 -3.04 6.02 9.85
C GLU A 127 -3.08 5.39 8.44
N LYS A 128 -4.27 5.37 7.81
CA LYS A 128 -4.49 4.77 6.49
C LYS A 128 -4.30 5.77 5.32
N LYS A 129 -3.51 6.83 5.53
CA LYS A 129 -3.16 7.81 4.47
C LYS A 129 -2.65 7.18 3.17
N HIS A 130 -1.86 6.10 3.27
CA HIS A 130 -1.38 5.37 2.10
C HIS A 130 -2.51 4.84 1.21
N LEU A 131 -3.61 4.34 1.80
CA LEU A 131 -4.78 3.88 1.05
C LEU A 131 -5.54 5.06 0.43
N ALA A 132 -5.71 6.16 1.16
CA ALA A 132 -6.38 7.35 0.63
C ALA A 132 -5.61 7.99 -0.53
N TYR A 133 -4.28 8.10 -0.43
CA TYR A 133 -3.44 8.54 -1.56
C TYR A 133 -3.49 7.58 -2.74
N TYR A 134 -3.51 6.26 -2.49
CA TYR A 134 -3.67 5.28 -3.56
C TYR A 134 -5.03 5.42 -4.27
N HIS A 135 -6.12 5.65 -3.52
CA HIS A 135 -7.42 5.92 -4.13
C HIS A 135 -7.45 7.27 -4.86
N LEU A 136 -6.75 8.31 -4.38
CA LEU A 136 -6.57 9.57 -5.13
C LEU A 136 -5.85 9.33 -6.44
N ALA A 137 -4.78 8.53 -6.43
CA ALA A 137 -4.08 8.15 -7.64
C ALA A 137 -5.05 7.52 -8.65
N ARG A 138 -5.89 6.57 -8.21
CA ARG A 138 -6.90 5.95 -9.08
C ARG A 138 -7.95 6.94 -9.61
N VAL A 139 -8.36 7.93 -8.81
CA VAL A 139 -9.22 9.02 -9.28
C VAL A 139 -8.52 9.82 -10.39
N TYR A 140 -7.26 10.22 -10.19
CA TYR A 140 -6.52 10.97 -11.19
C TYR A 140 -6.24 10.15 -12.46
N LYS A 141 -5.98 8.85 -12.32
CA LYS A 141 -5.90 7.92 -13.46
C LYS A 141 -7.20 7.91 -14.27
N ALA A 142 -8.35 7.80 -13.60
CA ALA A 142 -9.66 7.84 -14.25
C ALA A 142 -9.96 9.20 -14.91
N LYS A 143 -9.39 10.30 -14.39
CA LYS A 143 -9.46 11.64 -15.00
C LYS A 143 -8.44 11.88 -16.12
N GLY A 144 -7.57 10.92 -16.44
CA GLY A 144 -6.49 11.10 -17.42
C GLY A 144 -5.37 12.04 -16.96
N LYS A 145 -5.27 12.31 -15.66
CA LYS A 145 -4.28 13.20 -15.05
C LYS A 145 -3.04 12.42 -14.60
N THR A 146 -2.14 12.17 -15.53
CA THR A 146 -1.01 11.24 -15.35
C THR A 146 -0.01 11.70 -14.29
N GLU A 147 0.35 12.98 -14.24
CA GLU A 147 1.31 13.49 -13.24
C GLU A 147 0.74 13.41 -11.83
N GLU A 148 -0.53 13.78 -11.62
CA GLU A 148 -1.18 13.62 -10.33
C GLU A 148 -1.38 12.16 -9.96
N TYR A 149 -1.63 11.26 -10.92
CA TYR A 149 -1.65 9.82 -10.69
C TYR A 149 -0.32 9.32 -10.12
N VAL A 150 0.80 9.64 -10.78
CA VAL A 150 2.14 9.25 -10.32
C VAL A 150 2.48 9.89 -8.98
N SER A 151 2.24 11.19 -8.82
CA SER A 151 2.51 11.91 -7.57
C SER A 151 1.75 11.32 -6.38
N ASN A 152 0.49 10.90 -6.56
CA ASN A 152 -0.28 10.28 -5.49
C ASN A 152 0.16 8.83 -5.21
N LEU A 153 0.62 8.08 -6.22
CA LEU A 153 1.28 6.78 -5.99
C LEU A 153 2.58 6.94 -5.19
N GLU A 154 3.42 7.92 -5.53
CA GLU A 154 4.63 8.25 -4.77
C GLU A 154 4.31 8.56 -3.31
N LYS A 155 3.26 9.35 -3.05
CA LYS A 155 2.80 9.63 -1.67
C LYS A 155 2.31 8.37 -0.97
N ALA A 156 1.54 7.51 -1.65
CA ALA A 156 1.07 6.25 -1.09
C ALA A 156 2.23 5.34 -0.64
N VAL A 157 3.24 5.16 -1.50
CA VAL A 157 4.42 4.33 -1.19
C VAL A 157 5.35 4.97 -0.17
N ASN A 158 5.38 6.31 -0.09
CA ASN A 158 6.12 7.00 0.96
C ASN A 158 5.49 6.78 2.33
N TYR A 159 4.15 6.76 2.44
CA TYR A 159 3.47 6.42 3.69
C TYR A 159 3.54 4.94 4.05
N ASN A 160 3.44 4.05 3.05
CA ASN A 160 3.59 2.62 3.26
C ASN A 160 4.50 1.99 2.18
N PRO A 161 5.82 1.89 2.48
CA PRO A 161 6.78 1.26 1.57
C PRO A 161 6.53 -0.24 1.36
N LEU A 162 5.66 -0.92 2.10
CA LEU A 162 5.32 -2.34 1.84
C LEU A 162 4.04 -2.49 1.01
N PHE A 163 3.45 -1.40 0.53
CA PHE A 163 2.24 -1.47 -0.27
C PHE A 163 2.55 -1.95 -1.69
N LEU A 164 2.66 -3.28 -1.86
CA LEU A 164 3.09 -3.94 -3.10
C LEU A 164 2.28 -3.48 -4.32
N GLN A 165 0.96 -3.39 -4.19
CA GLN A 165 0.10 -2.97 -5.30
C GLN A 165 0.44 -1.55 -5.77
N ALA A 166 0.55 -0.58 -4.86
CA ALA A 166 0.91 0.80 -5.21
C ALA A 166 2.34 0.88 -5.79
N GLN A 167 3.29 0.10 -5.28
CA GLN A 167 4.64 0.04 -5.85
C GLN A 167 4.67 -0.52 -7.27
N LEU A 168 3.94 -1.60 -7.54
CA LEU A 168 3.87 -2.19 -8.88
C LEU A 168 3.20 -1.23 -9.88
N GLU A 169 2.12 -0.56 -9.47
CA GLU A 169 1.46 0.45 -10.29
C GLU A 169 2.35 1.69 -10.51
N LEU A 170 3.17 2.07 -9.53
CA LEU A 170 4.12 3.18 -9.66
C LEU A 170 5.24 2.84 -10.64
N ALA A 171 5.83 1.65 -10.52
CA ALA A 171 6.86 1.19 -11.44
C ALA A 171 6.33 1.11 -12.88
N GLN A 172 5.11 0.57 -13.06
CA GLN A 172 4.45 0.54 -14.35
C GLN A 172 4.15 1.94 -14.89
N ALA A 173 3.70 2.88 -14.05
CA ALA A 173 3.46 4.25 -14.48
C ALA A 173 4.76 4.94 -14.94
N TYR A 174 5.88 4.70 -14.24
CA TYR A 174 7.18 5.15 -14.69
C TYR A 174 7.61 4.52 -16.02
N GLU A 175 7.34 3.23 -16.24
CA GLU A 175 7.59 2.59 -17.54
C GLU A 175 6.80 3.24 -18.67
N GLU A 176 5.50 3.48 -18.47
CA GLU A 176 4.62 4.11 -19.46
C GLU A 176 5.07 5.54 -19.80
N LEU A 177 5.70 6.23 -18.84
CA LEU A 177 6.29 7.56 -19.01
C LEU A 177 7.73 7.54 -19.56
N GLY A 178 8.32 6.36 -19.83
CA GLY A 178 9.72 6.23 -20.24
C GLY A 178 10.74 6.53 -19.13
N ARG A 179 10.29 6.70 -17.88
CA ARG A 179 11.09 6.97 -16.67
C ARG A 179 11.70 5.67 -16.13
N TYR A 180 12.46 4.97 -16.97
CA TYR A 180 12.92 3.62 -16.71
C TYR A 180 13.87 3.51 -15.52
N ASP A 181 14.67 4.54 -15.24
CA ASP A 181 15.56 4.55 -14.09
C ASP A 181 14.83 4.64 -12.75
N GLU A 182 13.64 5.25 -12.71
CA GLU A 182 12.79 5.25 -11.53
C GLU A 182 12.07 3.92 -11.36
N ALA A 183 11.53 3.35 -12.44
CA ALA A 183 10.93 2.01 -12.43
C ALA A 183 11.92 0.95 -11.92
N GLU A 184 13.18 1.00 -12.37
CA GLU A 184 14.24 0.07 -11.97
C GLU A 184 14.49 0.13 -10.46
N LYS A 185 14.50 1.34 -9.89
CA LYS A 185 14.69 1.54 -8.44
C LYS A 185 13.56 0.90 -7.64
N VAL A 186 12.32 1.07 -8.09
CA VAL A 186 11.15 0.48 -7.44
C VAL A 186 11.23 -1.05 -7.47
N TYR A 187 11.48 -1.66 -8.64
CA TYR A 187 11.60 -3.12 -8.73
C TYR A 187 12.75 -3.70 -7.91
N LYS A 188 13.93 -3.07 -7.95
CA LYS A 188 15.06 -3.49 -7.10
C LYS A 188 14.73 -3.37 -5.62
N SER A 189 14.01 -2.31 -5.22
CA SER A 189 13.55 -2.13 -3.85
C SER A 189 12.59 -3.26 -3.42
N LEU A 190 11.62 -3.61 -4.27
CA LEU A 190 10.69 -4.73 -4.02
C LEU A 190 11.44 -6.05 -3.83
N LEU A 191 12.35 -6.41 -4.74
CA LEU A 191 13.12 -7.66 -4.66
C LEU A 191 13.98 -7.74 -3.39
N ARG A 192 14.63 -6.65 -3.01
CA ARG A 192 15.44 -6.60 -1.76
C ARG A 192 14.62 -6.70 -0.49
N ASN A 193 13.34 -6.36 -0.55
CA ASN A 193 12.40 -6.53 0.55
C ASN A 193 11.63 -7.85 0.44
N GLU A 194 12.05 -8.75 -0.45
CA GLU A 194 11.43 -10.06 -0.68
C GLU A 194 9.95 -9.96 -1.07
N LEU A 195 9.57 -8.85 -1.71
CA LEU A 195 8.21 -8.58 -2.16
C LEU A 195 8.03 -8.93 -3.64
N GLY A 196 6.96 -9.64 -3.94
CA GLY A 196 6.50 -9.91 -5.30
C GLY A 196 7.26 -10.99 -6.09
N GLY A 197 8.38 -11.51 -5.58
CA GLY A 197 9.02 -12.74 -6.08
C GLY A 197 9.25 -12.78 -7.59
N ASN A 198 8.83 -13.88 -8.22
CA ASN A 198 8.99 -14.15 -9.66
C ASN A 198 8.34 -13.08 -10.55
N LEU A 199 7.20 -12.53 -10.13
CA LEU A 199 6.51 -11.45 -10.86
C LEU A 199 7.38 -10.20 -10.99
N VAL A 200 8.06 -9.80 -9.92
CA VAL A 200 8.93 -8.60 -9.94
C VAL A 200 10.20 -8.86 -10.75
N LEU A 201 10.77 -10.07 -10.68
CA LEU A 201 11.89 -10.46 -11.54
C LEU A 201 11.53 -10.39 -13.02
N PHE A 202 10.35 -10.91 -13.38
CA PHE A 202 9.83 -10.82 -14.75
C PHE A 202 9.66 -9.37 -15.20
N LYS A 203 9.06 -8.52 -14.36
CA LYS A 203 8.89 -7.09 -14.66
C LYS A 203 10.23 -6.36 -14.81
N LEU A 204 11.22 -6.67 -13.99
CA LEU A 204 12.57 -6.10 -14.09
C LEU A 204 13.29 -6.55 -15.38
N ALA A 205 13.15 -7.82 -15.78
CA ALA A 205 13.66 -8.29 -17.07
C ALA A 205 13.02 -7.53 -18.24
N ARG A 206 11.69 -7.39 -18.22
CA ARG A 206 10.95 -6.63 -19.23
C ARG A 206 11.39 -5.17 -19.26
N LEU A 207 11.63 -4.55 -18.10
CA LEU A 207 12.16 -3.19 -18.03
C LEU A 207 13.54 -3.06 -18.72
N TYR A 208 14.47 -3.98 -18.47
CA TYR A 208 15.77 -3.94 -19.15
C TYR A 208 15.65 -4.13 -20.66
N TYR A 209 14.72 -4.97 -21.11
CA TYR A 209 14.38 -5.09 -22.52
C TYR A 209 13.88 -3.75 -23.10
N LEU A 210 12.96 -3.06 -22.41
CA LEU A 210 12.47 -1.73 -22.82
C LEU A 210 13.57 -0.65 -22.84
N LYS A 211 14.57 -0.76 -21.96
CA LYS A 211 15.77 0.11 -21.94
C LYS A 211 16.76 -0.20 -23.07
N GLY A 212 16.58 -1.29 -23.82
CA GLY A 212 17.56 -1.77 -24.80
C GLY A 212 18.80 -2.42 -24.19
N ASP A 213 18.78 -2.72 -22.89
CA ASP A 213 19.83 -3.44 -22.16
C ASP A 213 19.55 -4.94 -22.21
N TYR A 214 19.67 -5.50 -23.41
CA TYR A 214 19.31 -6.89 -23.70
C TYR A 214 20.16 -7.91 -22.93
N GLU A 215 21.40 -7.55 -22.60
CA GLU A 215 22.28 -8.38 -21.79
C GLU A 215 21.73 -8.56 -20.37
N LYS A 216 21.44 -7.45 -19.67
CA LYS A 216 20.81 -7.55 -18.33
C LYS A 216 19.45 -8.21 -18.38
N ALA A 217 18.65 -7.92 -19.41
CA ALA A 217 17.34 -8.55 -19.58
C ALA A 217 17.49 -10.08 -19.66
N ARG A 218 18.39 -10.57 -20.52
CA ARG A 218 18.68 -11.99 -20.71
C ARG A 218 19.16 -12.65 -19.42
N ASP A 219 20.04 -12.00 -18.66
CA ASP A 219 20.57 -12.54 -17.40
C ASP A 219 19.51 -12.68 -16.31
N VAL A 220 18.59 -11.72 -16.22
CA VAL A 220 17.44 -11.84 -15.30
C VAL A 220 16.51 -12.96 -15.74
N VAL A 221 16.18 -13.04 -17.03
CA VAL A 221 15.31 -14.08 -17.59
C VAL A 221 15.89 -15.49 -17.40
N LYS A 222 17.19 -15.68 -17.63
CA LYS A 222 17.86 -16.96 -17.36
C LYS A 222 17.72 -17.37 -15.91
N ARG A 223 18.02 -16.48 -14.96
CA ARG A 223 17.84 -16.75 -13.52
C ARG A 223 16.40 -17.13 -13.19
N LEU A 224 15.43 -16.49 -13.83
CA LEU A 224 14.02 -16.78 -13.63
C LEU A 224 13.63 -18.16 -14.20
N LEU A 225 14.19 -18.61 -15.32
CA LEU A 225 13.89 -19.93 -15.89
C LEU A 225 14.36 -21.11 -15.01
N PHE A 226 15.41 -20.91 -14.21
CA PHE A 226 15.94 -21.90 -13.27
C PHE A 226 15.17 -21.99 -11.95
N LYS A 227 14.17 -21.14 -11.73
CA LYS A 227 13.31 -21.22 -10.56
C LYS A 227 12.31 -22.38 -10.71
N GLU A 228 12.25 -23.21 -9.69
CA GLU A 228 11.40 -24.41 -9.65
C GLU A 228 9.91 -24.07 -9.44
N ASP A 229 9.64 -22.93 -8.81
CA ASP A 229 8.30 -22.47 -8.40
C ASP A 229 7.54 -21.69 -9.48
N LEU A 230 7.97 -21.71 -10.75
CA LEU A 230 7.20 -21.11 -11.84
C LEU A 230 6.00 -21.95 -12.22
N THR A 231 4.84 -21.30 -12.36
CA THR A 231 3.70 -21.92 -13.05
C THR A 231 4.00 -22.14 -14.53
N VAL A 232 3.19 -22.98 -15.20
CA VAL A 232 3.32 -23.21 -16.64
C VAL A 232 3.16 -21.90 -17.42
N GLU A 233 2.16 -21.09 -17.06
CA GLU A 233 1.86 -19.80 -17.70
C GLU A 233 2.95 -18.75 -17.43
N GLU A 234 3.56 -18.77 -16.25
CA GLU A 234 4.74 -17.94 -15.98
C GLU A 234 5.92 -18.37 -16.86
N ARG A 235 6.18 -19.68 -16.94
CA ARG A 235 7.29 -20.22 -17.74
C ARG A 235 7.13 -19.89 -19.22
N GLU A 236 5.92 -19.94 -19.75
CA GLU A 236 5.62 -19.54 -21.14
C GLU A 236 5.89 -18.05 -21.37
N ARG A 237 5.38 -17.16 -20.51
CA ARG A 237 5.63 -15.71 -20.61
C ARG A 237 7.12 -15.38 -20.53
N VAL A 238 7.86 -16.08 -19.68
CA VAL A 238 9.31 -15.91 -19.54
C VAL A 238 10.05 -16.36 -20.81
N LYS A 239 9.65 -17.50 -21.40
CA LYS A 239 10.19 -17.97 -22.69
C LYS A 239 9.89 -17.01 -23.83
N GLU A 240 8.66 -16.49 -23.90
CA GLU A 240 8.27 -15.50 -24.92
C GLU A 240 9.14 -14.23 -24.80
N LEU A 241 9.34 -13.72 -23.58
CA LEU A 241 10.21 -12.57 -23.34
C LEU A 241 11.67 -12.88 -23.72
N LEU A 242 12.17 -14.08 -23.43
CA LEU A 242 13.51 -14.50 -23.85
C LEU A 242 13.66 -14.43 -25.37
N THR A 243 12.70 -14.97 -26.11
CA THR A 243 12.69 -14.93 -27.58
C THR A 243 12.74 -13.49 -28.09
N LYS A 244 11.91 -12.59 -27.54
CA LYS A 244 11.93 -11.16 -27.90
C LYS A 244 13.28 -10.50 -27.61
N ILE A 245 13.89 -10.81 -26.47
CA ILE A 245 15.22 -10.29 -26.09
C ILE A 245 16.28 -10.76 -27.09
N LEU A 246 16.30 -12.06 -27.44
CA LEU A 246 17.29 -12.63 -28.36
C LEU A 246 17.16 -12.05 -29.77
N ILE A 247 15.93 -11.88 -30.27
CA ILE A 247 15.66 -11.25 -31.57
C ILE A 247 16.16 -9.80 -31.56
N ALA A 248 15.75 -9.00 -30.57
CA ALA A 248 16.14 -7.59 -30.49
C ALA A 248 17.66 -7.41 -30.30
N GLN A 249 18.31 -8.34 -29.60
CA GLN A 249 19.75 -8.39 -29.46
C GLN A 249 20.45 -8.66 -30.80
N GLN A 250 19.96 -9.65 -31.57
CA GLN A 250 20.49 -9.98 -32.89
C GLN A 250 20.32 -8.80 -33.87
N GLU A 251 19.14 -8.20 -33.92
CA GLU A 251 18.86 -7.03 -34.75
C GLU A 251 19.79 -5.85 -34.44
N LYS A 252 20.08 -5.63 -33.15
CA LYS A 252 21.03 -4.59 -32.71
C LYS A 252 22.45 -4.88 -33.19
N LEU A 253 22.88 -6.13 -33.22
CA LEU A 253 24.21 -6.52 -33.74
C LEU A 253 24.29 -6.32 -35.25
N VAL A 254 23.28 -6.77 -36.00
CA VAL A 254 23.23 -6.61 -37.46
C VAL A 254 23.27 -5.13 -37.89
N ARG A 255 22.56 -4.25 -37.18
CA ARG A 255 22.60 -2.79 -37.45
C ARG A 255 23.96 -2.15 -37.18
N LEU A 256 24.79 -2.73 -36.30
CA LEU A 256 26.13 -2.23 -36.00
C LEU A 256 27.17 -2.68 -37.05
N GLU A 257 26.81 -3.60 -37.94
CA GLU A 257 27.66 -4.04 -39.06
C GLU A 257 27.52 -3.14 -40.31
N GLU A 258 26.61 -2.15 -40.30
CA GLU A 258 26.58 -1.09 -41.31
C GLU A 258 27.80 -0.14 -41.15
N PRO A 259 28.53 0.19 -42.22
CA PRO A 259 29.82 0.87 -42.10
C PRO A 259 29.64 2.30 -41.54
N PRO A 260 30.38 2.68 -40.49
CA PRO A 260 30.29 4.02 -39.91
C PRO A 260 31.00 5.07 -40.80
N PRO A 261 30.60 6.35 -40.75
CA PRO A 261 31.43 7.43 -41.29
C PRO A 261 32.76 7.55 -40.52
N PRO A 262 33.85 8.02 -41.17
CA PRO A 262 35.19 7.98 -40.59
C PRO A 262 35.32 8.92 -39.38
N PRO A 263 36.09 8.52 -38.35
CA PRO A 263 36.20 9.28 -37.11
C PRO A 263 37.19 10.46 -37.22
N PRO A 264 36.95 11.60 -36.54
CA PRO A 264 38.02 12.54 -36.23
C PRO A 264 38.91 12.00 -35.09
N SER A 265 40.18 12.40 -35.14
CA SER A 265 41.28 11.96 -34.29
C SER A 265 41.07 12.28 -32.80
N LYS A 266 41.26 11.25 -31.96
CA LYS A 266 41.33 11.36 -30.50
C LYS A 266 42.63 12.04 -30.05
N PRO A 267 42.60 12.64 -28.85
CA PRO A 267 43.67 12.41 -27.88
C PRO A 267 43.18 11.57 -26.68
N GLU A 268 44.02 10.64 -26.22
CA GLU A 268 43.92 9.95 -24.93
C GLU A 268 45.09 10.40 -24.04
N PRO A 269 45.14 10.04 -22.74
CA PRO A 269 44.08 10.12 -21.72
C PRO A 269 44.64 10.81 -20.45
N VAL A 270 43.77 11.28 -19.55
CA VAL A 270 44.19 11.52 -18.15
C VAL A 270 43.54 10.48 -17.26
N LYS A 271 44.31 9.46 -16.91
CA LYS A 271 43.99 8.55 -15.81
C LYS A 271 44.08 9.34 -14.51
N THR A 272 42.93 9.64 -13.92
CA THR A 272 42.89 9.99 -12.50
C THR A 272 42.78 8.71 -11.69
N ALA A 273 43.69 8.53 -10.74
CA ALA A 273 43.67 7.44 -9.78
C ALA A 273 42.33 7.45 -9.02
N PRO A 274 41.75 6.28 -8.70
CA PRO A 274 40.61 6.24 -7.81
C PRO A 274 41.06 6.78 -6.44
N LYS A 275 40.54 7.97 -6.06
CA LYS A 275 40.57 8.40 -4.66
C LYS A 275 39.94 7.27 -3.83
N PRO A 276 40.49 6.93 -2.64
CA PRO A 276 39.85 5.96 -1.77
C PRO A 276 38.40 6.38 -1.58
N ALA A 277 37.48 5.51 -1.99
CA ALA A 277 36.06 5.78 -1.87
C ALA A 277 35.77 5.99 -0.38
N VAL A 278 35.48 7.24 0.00
CA VAL A 278 34.85 7.52 1.29
C VAL A 278 33.59 6.65 1.28
N LYS A 279 33.55 5.65 2.16
CA LYS A 279 32.42 4.74 2.25
C LYS A 279 31.18 5.54 2.63
N LYS A 280 30.43 5.98 1.63
CA LYS A 280 29.19 6.73 1.84
C LYS A 280 28.15 5.74 2.37
N PRO A 281 27.35 6.15 3.37
CA PRO A 281 26.27 5.31 3.87
C PRO A 281 25.32 4.97 2.71
N ARG A 282 25.07 3.68 2.53
CA ARG A 282 24.19 3.14 1.49
C ARG A 282 22.79 2.88 1.98
N PHE A 283 22.56 2.76 3.28
CA PHE A 283 21.25 2.40 3.84
C PHE A 283 20.84 3.34 4.95
N VAL A 284 19.55 3.62 5.04
CA VAL A 284 18.90 4.33 6.15
C VAL A 284 17.64 3.57 6.54
N ILE A 285 17.08 3.86 7.72
CA ILE A 285 15.79 3.28 8.13
C ILE A 285 14.74 4.38 8.14
N GLN A 286 13.78 4.34 7.21
CA GLN A 286 12.62 5.22 7.26
C GLN A 286 11.69 4.78 8.39
N ILE A 287 11.53 5.64 9.40
CA ILE A 287 10.72 5.36 10.59
C ILE A 287 9.42 6.15 10.63
N GLY A 288 9.22 7.08 9.68
CA GLY A 288 7.98 7.85 9.59
C GLY A 288 7.86 8.64 8.29
N ALA A 289 6.62 9.01 7.98
CA ALA A 289 6.24 9.87 6.88
C ALA A 289 5.08 10.76 7.37
N PHE A 290 5.21 12.07 7.17
CA PHE A 290 4.29 13.06 7.72
C PHE A 290 3.89 14.09 6.67
N SER A 291 2.67 14.59 6.72
CA SER A 291 2.24 15.70 5.86
C SER A 291 2.70 17.05 6.43
N SER A 292 3.11 17.11 7.70
CA SER A 292 3.67 18.29 8.38
C SER A 292 5.12 18.09 8.84
N ARG A 293 5.95 19.11 8.60
CA ARG A 293 7.33 19.19 9.10
C ARG A 293 7.39 19.17 10.62
N GLU A 294 6.49 19.91 11.26
CA GLU A 294 6.44 20.04 12.72
C GLU A 294 6.23 18.67 13.39
N ARG A 295 5.36 17.83 12.81
CA ARG A 295 5.13 16.46 13.31
C ARG A 295 6.33 15.56 13.10
N ALA A 296 6.97 15.64 11.94
CA ALA A 296 8.21 14.91 11.68
C ALA A 296 9.30 15.30 12.70
N GLU A 297 9.47 16.60 12.97
CA GLU A 297 10.43 17.11 13.95
C GLU A 297 10.05 16.76 15.39
N LYS A 298 8.75 16.70 15.72
CA LYS A 298 8.28 16.22 17.02
C LYS A 298 8.71 14.77 17.25
N LEU A 299 8.50 13.88 16.27
CA LEU A 299 9.00 12.50 16.36
C LEU A 299 10.52 12.48 16.55
N VAL A 300 11.27 13.30 15.81
CA VAL A 300 12.72 13.38 15.95
C VAL A 300 13.11 13.76 17.39
N ARG A 301 12.46 14.75 18.00
CA ARG A 301 12.73 15.14 19.40
C ARG A 301 12.43 14.00 20.38
N GLU A 302 11.28 13.36 20.26
CA GLU A 302 10.86 12.25 21.13
C GLU A 302 11.83 11.06 21.07
N LEU A 303 12.30 10.69 19.88
CA LEU A 303 13.23 9.59 19.70
C LEU A 303 14.66 9.96 20.11
N THR A 304 15.07 11.22 19.88
CA THR A 304 16.36 11.74 20.37
C THR A 304 16.45 11.66 21.89
N GLN A 305 15.37 12.01 22.61
CA GLN A 305 15.29 11.88 24.08
C GLN A 305 15.39 10.42 24.56
N LYS A 306 15.03 9.45 23.72
CA LYS A 306 15.22 8.02 23.96
C LYS A 306 16.61 7.50 23.56
N GLY A 307 17.53 8.39 23.19
CA GLY A 307 18.89 8.04 22.76
C GLY A 307 18.97 7.45 21.34
N LEU A 308 17.90 7.54 20.54
CA LEU A 308 17.87 7.00 19.18
C LEU A 308 18.36 8.06 18.19
N THR A 309 19.66 8.04 17.90
CA THR A 309 20.32 8.98 16.97
C THR A 309 21.34 8.26 16.09
N PRO A 310 21.70 8.79 14.90
CA PRO A 310 21.24 10.04 14.30
C PRO A 310 19.86 9.92 13.62
N LEU A 311 19.12 11.03 13.59
CA LEU A 311 17.83 11.17 12.92
C LEU A 311 17.85 12.37 11.97
N ARG A 312 17.16 12.27 10.84
CA ARG A 312 17.00 13.39 9.90
C ARG A 312 15.61 13.43 9.29
N VAL A 313 15.14 14.63 8.98
CA VAL A 313 13.91 14.88 8.23
C VAL A 313 14.26 15.25 6.79
N GLU A 314 13.62 14.62 5.82
CA GLU A 314 13.83 14.88 4.40
C GLU A 314 12.48 15.12 3.71
N PRO A 315 12.27 16.31 3.08
CA PRO A 315 11.04 16.59 2.34
C PRO A 315 11.08 15.92 0.96
N VAL A 316 10.06 15.11 0.66
CA VAL A 316 9.90 14.39 -0.62
C VAL A 316 8.44 14.49 -1.07
N ASN A 317 8.19 15.20 -2.18
CA ASN A 317 6.85 15.37 -2.76
C ASN A 317 5.77 15.79 -1.73
N GLY A 318 6.09 16.81 -0.93
CA GLY A 318 5.20 17.33 0.12
C GLY A 318 5.04 16.42 1.35
N ILE A 319 5.81 15.33 1.44
CA ILE A 319 5.86 14.44 2.60
C ILE A 319 7.21 14.59 3.30
N TYR A 320 7.19 14.76 4.63
CA TYR A 320 8.37 14.84 5.47
C TYR A 320 8.70 13.44 5.98
N LYS A 321 9.73 12.83 5.39
CA LYS A 321 10.19 11.49 5.76
C LYS A 321 11.19 11.61 6.91
N VAL A 322 11.05 10.76 7.92
CA VAL A 322 12.00 10.68 9.03
C VAL A 322 12.85 9.43 8.85
N TYR A 323 14.16 9.62 8.80
CA TYR A 323 15.14 8.55 8.67
C TYR A 323 16.00 8.44 9.92
N TYR A 324 16.27 7.20 10.32
CA TYR A 324 17.19 6.83 11.38
C TYR A 324 18.45 6.18 10.81
N GLY A 325 19.59 6.63 11.33
CA GLY A 325 20.91 6.09 11.03
C GLY A 325 21.36 6.34 9.59
N ALA A 326 22.58 5.87 9.33
CA ALA A 326 23.20 5.83 8.01
C ALA A 326 24.21 4.67 8.06
N PHE A 327 24.00 3.63 7.25
CA PHE A 327 24.68 2.35 7.35
C PHE A 327 25.36 1.99 6.04
N GLU A 328 26.51 1.34 6.11
CA GLU A 328 27.25 0.90 4.93
C GLU A 328 26.64 -0.38 4.36
N THR A 329 26.17 -1.26 5.25
CA THR A 329 25.67 -2.59 4.90
C THR A 329 24.21 -2.77 5.28
N ARG A 330 23.52 -3.67 4.57
CA ARG A 330 22.12 -4.00 4.87
C ARG A 330 22.02 -4.76 6.20
N GLU A 331 23.03 -5.56 6.52
CA GLU A 331 23.14 -6.32 7.76
C GLU A 331 23.22 -5.39 8.98
N GLU A 332 23.97 -4.30 8.88
CA GLU A 332 23.97 -3.23 9.90
C GLU A 332 22.58 -2.62 10.08
N ALA A 333 21.96 -2.21 8.98
CA ALA A 333 20.62 -1.62 9.00
C ALA A 333 19.59 -2.61 9.60
N LEU A 334 19.70 -3.91 9.32
CA LEU A 334 18.84 -4.94 9.91
C LEU A 334 19.04 -5.07 11.42
N ARG A 335 20.30 -5.10 11.90
CA ARG A 335 20.60 -5.14 13.33
C ARG A 335 20.03 -3.93 14.05
N GLU A 336 20.22 -2.74 13.49
CA GLU A 336 19.72 -1.49 14.04
C GLU A 336 18.19 -1.40 14.02
N ARG A 337 17.55 -1.87 12.95
CA ARG A 337 16.08 -1.98 12.90
C ARG A 337 15.54 -2.89 14.01
N ALA A 338 16.23 -3.98 14.34
CA ALA A 338 15.85 -4.84 15.46
C ALA A 338 15.98 -4.12 16.81
N LYS A 339 16.96 -3.22 16.98
CA LYS A 339 17.08 -2.37 18.18
C LYS A 339 15.94 -1.36 18.29
N LEU A 340 15.55 -0.73 17.18
CA LEU A 340 14.40 0.18 17.12
C LEU A 340 13.11 -0.51 17.58
N LYS A 341 12.90 -1.76 17.15
CA LYS A 341 11.72 -2.55 17.54
C LYS A 341 11.60 -2.74 19.05
N ARG A 342 12.72 -2.88 19.78
CA ARG A 342 12.72 -2.95 21.26
C ARG A 342 12.23 -1.67 21.93
N HIS A 343 12.28 -0.55 21.22
CA HIS A 343 11.77 0.74 21.67
C HIS A 343 10.36 1.05 21.12
N GLY A 344 9.70 0.05 20.52
CA GLY A 344 8.40 0.20 19.86
C GLY A 344 8.46 1.00 18.56
N VAL A 345 9.65 1.23 17.99
CA VAL A 345 9.83 1.95 16.73
C VAL A 345 9.97 0.95 15.59
N TYR A 346 9.10 1.08 14.60
CA TYR A 346 9.13 0.29 13.38
C TYR A 346 9.66 1.15 12.24
N GLY A 347 10.40 0.54 11.32
CA GLY A 347 10.94 1.27 10.18
C GLY A 347 11.37 0.36 9.03
N PHE A 348 11.55 0.97 7.87
CA PHE A 348 11.84 0.31 6.61
C PHE A 348 13.24 0.67 6.14
N ILE A 349 14.02 -0.33 5.72
CA ILE A 349 15.36 -0.08 5.20
C ILE A 349 15.22 0.49 3.79
N VAL A 350 15.81 1.66 3.58
CA VAL A 350 15.86 2.38 2.31
C VAL A 350 17.32 2.49 1.87
N GLU A 351 17.59 2.17 0.61
CA GLU A 351 18.92 2.34 0.02
C GLU A 351 19.08 3.77 -0.52
N LEU A 352 20.17 4.44 -0.14
CA LEU A 352 20.58 5.74 -0.64
C LEU A 352 21.38 5.59 -1.94
N LYS A 353 21.34 6.62 -2.78
CA LYS A 353 22.08 6.68 -4.04
C LYS A 353 23.57 6.93 -3.84
#